data_AF-A0A350RHH9-F1
#
_entry.id   AF-A0A350RHH9-F1
#
_cell.length_a   1.000
_cell.length_b   1.000
_cell.length_c   1.000
_cell.angle_alpha   90.00
_cell.angle_beta   90.00
_cell.angle_gamma   90.00
#
_symmetry.space_group_name_H-M   'P 1'
#
loop_
_entity.id
_entity.type
_entity.pdbx_description
1 polymer ?
#
loop_
_entity_poly.entity_id
_entity_poly.type
_entity_poly.pdbx_seq_one_letter_code
_entity_poly.pdbx_strand_id
1 'polypeptide(L)'
;MNGKNSQTASNDDLAAALAQFNNGVTASRQLDKEAKAIAKAEKRRDSAAQKLKEIMDNDADAADRATLEEEYRTAVDEWTRLTNPNTDAAESGDERTVEKVDEEATTAEELPDDPAQEEETEDQETA
;
A
#
# COMPACT_ATOMS: atom_id res chain seq x y z
N MET A 1 -8.13 55.71 -1.13
CA MET A 1 -7.71 54.51 -1.90
C MET A 1 -7.67 53.35 -0.92
N ASN A 2 -8.70 52.50 -0.85
CA ASN A 2 -8.80 51.46 0.20
C ASN A 2 -9.22 50.06 -0.31
N GLY A 3 -9.23 49.82 -1.62
CA GLY A 3 -9.71 48.55 -2.18
C GLY A 3 -8.72 47.38 -2.13
N LYS A 4 -7.41 47.62 -1.99
CA LYS A 4 -6.39 46.56 -2.07
C LYS A 4 -6.36 45.63 -0.85
N ASN A 5 -6.61 46.17 0.34
CA ASN A 5 -6.50 45.41 1.60
C ASN A 5 -7.68 44.43 1.80
N SER A 6 -8.87 44.74 1.30
CA SER A 6 -10.02 43.82 1.37
C SER A 6 -9.90 42.65 0.38
N GLN A 7 -9.27 42.88 -0.78
CA GLN A 7 -9.08 41.84 -1.79
C GLN A 7 -7.98 40.83 -1.39
N THR A 8 -6.93 41.27 -0.69
CA THR A 8 -5.92 40.36 -0.12
C THR A 8 -6.48 39.53 1.02
N ALA A 9 -7.22 40.14 1.96
CA ALA A 9 -7.87 39.40 3.05
C ALA A 9 -8.84 38.31 2.52
N SER A 10 -9.65 38.64 1.51
CA SER A 10 -10.54 37.66 0.86
C SER A 10 -9.80 36.53 0.15
N ASN A 11 -8.60 36.78 -0.39
CA ASN A 11 -7.79 35.74 -1.03
C ASN A 11 -7.09 34.85 0.01
N ASP A 12 -6.64 35.43 1.13
CA ASP A 12 -6.03 34.69 2.23
C ASP A 12 -7.07 33.79 2.92
N ASP A 13 -8.29 34.29 3.11
CA ASP A 13 -9.42 33.50 3.64
C ASP A 13 -9.79 32.34 2.71
N LEU A 14 -9.79 32.56 1.39
CA LEU A 14 -10.01 31.51 0.40
C LEU A 14 -8.89 30.47 0.42
N ALA A 15 -7.63 30.91 0.49
CA ALA A 15 -6.48 30.01 0.58
C ALA A 15 -6.53 29.15 1.86
N ALA A 16 -6.91 29.75 2.99
CA ALA A 16 -7.10 29.04 4.25
C ALA A 16 -8.24 28.01 4.17
N ALA A 17 -9.38 28.38 3.56
CA ALA A 17 -10.50 27.47 3.36
C ALA A 17 -10.12 26.27 2.47
N LEU A 18 -9.37 26.50 1.39
CA LEU A 18 -8.87 25.43 0.51
C LEU A 18 -7.88 24.52 1.24
N ALA A 19 -6.98 25.08 2.05
CA ALA A 19 -6.04 24.29 2.85
C ALA A 19 -6.78 23.40 3.87
N GLN A 20 -7.78 23.95 4.55
CA GLN A 20 -8.64 23.18 5.47
C GLN A 20 -9.40 22.07 4.76
N PHE A 21 -9.97 22.34 3.58
CA PHE A 21 -10.63 21.34 2.77
C PHE A 21 -9.68 20.20 2.37
N ASN A 22 -8.50 20.54 1.83
CA ASN A 22 -7.51 19.56 1.42
C ASN A 22 -7.00 18.70 2.60
N ASN A 23 -6.80 19.31 3.76
CA ASN A 23 -6.46 18.60 4.99
C ASN A 23 -7.59 17.66 5.42
N GLY A 24 -8.85 18.12 5.36
CA GLY A 24 -10.02 17.29 5.67
C GLY A 24 -10.16 16.09 4.73
N VAL A 25 -9.95 16.28 3.43
CA VAL A 25 -9.96 15.18 2.44
C VAL A 25 -8.86 14.17 2.75
N THR A 26 -7.66 14.64 3.08
CA THR A 26 -6.52 13.78 3.41
C THR A 26 -6.77 12.99 4.68
N ALA A 27 -7.25 13.66 5.75
CA ALA A 27 -7.61 13.02 7.00
C ALA A 27 -8.70 11.95 6.82
N SER A 28 -9.75 12.25 6.05
CA SER A 28 -10.82 11.28 5.76
C SER A 28 -10.30 10.04 5.04
N ARG A 29 -9.43 10.21 4.04
CA ARG A 29 -8.83 9.07 3.32
C ARG A 29 -7.93 8.23 4.22
N GLN A 30 -7.27 8.86 5.19
CA GLN A 30 -6.43 8.15 6.14
C GLN A 30 -7.28 7.31 7.11
N LEU A 31 -8.37 7.86 7.63
CA LEU A 31 -9.32 7.12 8.47
C LEU A 31 -9.92 5.92 7.72
N ASP A 32 -10.28 6.08 6.44
CA ASP A 32 -10.78 4.97 5.62
C ASP A 32 -9.74 3.85 5.44
N LYS A 33 -8.46 4.22 5.29
CA LYS A 33 -7.37 3.24 5.19
C LYS A 33 -7.19 2.48 6.50
N GLU A 34 -7.20 3.19 7.62
CA GLU A 34 -7.08 2.60 8.97
C GLU A 34 -8.24 1.65 9.26
N ALA A 35 -9.48 2.06 8.98
CA ALA A 35 -10.66 1.22 9.15
C ALA A 35 -10.57 -0.07 8.30
N LYS A 36 -10.11 0.04 7.05
CA LYS A 36 -9.89 -1.14 6.18
C LYS A 36 -8.79 -2.05 6.70
N ALA A 37 -7.69 -1.48 7.21
CA ALA A 37 -6.60 -2.26 7.79
C ALA A 37 -7.07 -3.05 9.01
N ILE A 38 -7.80 -2.41 9.92
CA ILE A 38 -8.39 -3.04 11.11
C ILE A 38 -9.35 -4.17 10.69
N ALA A 39 -10.26 -3.91 9.76
CA ALA A 39 -11.21 -4.92 9.29
C ALA A 39 -10.52 -6.13 8.64
N LYS A 40 -9.42 -5.90 7.92
CA LYS A 40 -8.62 -6.98 7.32
C LYS A 40 -7.91 -7.82 8.39
N ALA A 41 -7.29 -7.16 9.38
CA ALA A 41 -6.62 -7.83 10.49
C ALA A 41 -7.62 -8.63 11.34
N GLU A 42 -8.80 -8.08 11.61
CA GLU A 42 -9.88 -8.78 12.30
C GLU A 42 -10.30 -10.05 11.55
N LYS A 43 -10.53 -9.94 10.24
CA LYS A 43 -10.88 -11.12 9.42
C LYS A 43 -9.79 -12.19 9.46
N ARG A 44 -8.51 -11.81 9.48
CA ARG A 44 -7.40 -12.78 9.61
C ARG A 44 -7.41 -13.47 10.96
N ARG A 45 -7.55 -12.70 12.05
CA ARG A 45 -7.70 -13.23 13.42
C ARG A 45 -8.82 -14.25 13.50
N ASP A 46 -10.00 -13.88 12.99
CA ASP A 46 -11.19 -14.74 13.06
C ASP A 46 -11.03 -16.01 12.21
N SER A 47 -10.40 -15.89 11.03
CA SER A 47 -10.11 -17.04 10.17
C SER A 47 -9.09 -17.99 10.82
N ALA A 48 -8.04 -17.44 11.44
CA ALA A 48 -7.03 -18.23 12.16
C ALA A 48 -7.66 -18.91 13.39
N ALA A 49 -8.52 -18.22 14.13
CA ALA A 49 -9.27 -18.80 15.24
C ALA A 49 -10.17 -19.96 14.79
N GLN A 50 -10.84 -19.81 13.65
CA GLN A 50 -11.70 -20.86 13.09
C GLN A 50 -10.88 -22.09 12.69
N LYS A 51 -9.74 -21.91 12.01
CA LYS A 51 -8.83 -23.03 11.67
C LYS A 51 -8.29 -23.73 12.90
N LEU A 52 -7.89 -22.95 13.92
CA LEU A 52 -7.40 -23.51 15.18
C LEU A 52 -8.48 -24.32 15.90
N LYS A 53 -9.73 -23.86 15.86
CA LYS A 53 -10.86 -24.63 16.39
C LYS A 53 -11.07 -25.94 15.60
N GLU A 54 -11.09 -25.86 14.27
CA GLU A 54 -11.29 -27.03 13.41
C GLU A 54 -10.22 -28.10 13.63
N ILE A 55 -8.96 -27.70 13.81
CA ILE A 55 -7.88 -28.66 14.05
C ILE A 55 -7.94 -29.29 15.45
N MET A 56 -8.39 -28.53 16.45
CA MET A 56 -8.62 -29.02 17.81
C MET A 56 -9.79 -30.01 17.88
N ASP A 57 -10.82 -29.82 17.06
CA ASP A 57 -11.98 -30.71 17.00
C ASP A 57 -11.67 -32.02 16.24
N ASN A 58 -10.64 -32.03 15.37
CA ASN A 58 -10.29 -33.16 14.50
C ASN A 58 -9.09 -34.00 15.00
N ASP A 59 -8.57 -33.76 16.22
CA ASP A 59 -7.42 -34.50 16.79
C ASP A 59 -6.19 -34.54 15.87
N ALA A 60 -5.88 -33.43 15.18
CA ALA A 60 -4.73 -33.39 14.29
C ALA A 60 -3.38 -33.33 15.03
N ASP A 61 -2.30 -33.53 14.28
CA ASP A 61 -0.95 -33.62 14.81
C ASP A 61 -0.51 -32.35 15.56
N ALA A 62 0.27 -32.55 16.62
CA ALA A 62 0.73 -31.47 17.50
C ALA A 62 1.53 -30.38 16.77
N ALA A 63 2.21 -30.73 15.68
CA ALA A 63 2.98 -29.78 14.86
C ALA A 63 2.06 -28.82 14.08
N ASP A 64 0.98 -29.32 13.49
CA ASP A 64 0.01 -28.50 12.75
C ASP A 64 -0.75 -27.57 13.69
N ARG A 65 -1.09 -28.09 14.88
CA ARG A 65 -1.68 -27.27 15.95
C ARG A 65 -0.75 -26.14 16.38
N ALA A 66 0.53 -26.42 16.64
CA ALA A 66 1.49 -25.40 17.06
C ALA A 66 1.64 -24.28 16.01
N THR A 67 1.65 -24.66 14.73
CA THR A 67 1.72 -23.70 13.60
C THR A 67 0.49 -22.79 13.56
N LEU A 68 -0.72 -23.36 13.68
CA LEU A 68 -1.96 -22.57 13.68
C LEU A 68 -2.13 -21.71 14.94
N GLU A 69 -1.62 -22.15 16.09
CA GLU A 69 -1.57 -21.33 17.29
C GLU A 69 -0.66 -20.10 17.12
N GLU A 70 0.49 -20.27 16.45
CA GLU A 70 1.40 -19.16 16.13
C GLU A 70 0.78 -18.18 15.11
N GLU A 71 0.12 -18.70 14.07
CA GLU A 71 -0.64 -17.87 13.12
C GLU A 71 -1.72 -17.05 13.83
N TYR A 72 -2.46 -17.68 14.75
CA TYR A 72 -3.49 -17.00 15.53
C TYR A 72 -2.90 -15.92 16.45
N ARG A 73 -1.80 -16.21 17.16
CA ARG A 73 -1.12 -15.21 18.01
C ARG A 73 -0.66 -14.00 17.19
N THR A 74 0.02 -14.24 16.08
CA THR A 74 0.48 -13.18 15.17
C THR A 74 -0.69 -12.34 14.66
N ALA A 75 -1.82 -12.95 14.28
CA ALA A 75 -3.01 -12.23 13.82
C ALA A 75 -3.67 -11.40 14.93
N VAL A 76 -3.67 -11.90 16.18
CA VAL A 76 -4.15 -11.14 17.36
C VAL A 76 -3.23 -9.96 17.63
N ASP A 77 -1.92 -10.13 17.55
CA ASP A 77 -0.94 -9.06 17.78
C ASP A 77 -1.06 -7.95 16.72
N GLU A 78 -1.19 -8.31 15.43
CA GLU A 78 -1.44 -7.35 14.33
C GLU A 78 -2.73 -6.55 14.58
N TRP A 79 -3.84 -7.24 14.90
CA TRP A 79 -5.12 -6.58 15.17
C TRP A 79 -5.04 -5.69 16.41
N THR A 80 -4.35 -6.12 17.46
CA THR A 80 -4.19 -5.36 18.70
C THR A 80 -3.35 -4.11 18.46
N ARG A 81 -2.26 -4.20 17.68
CA ARG A 81 -1.42 -3.06 17.31
C ARG A 81 -2.20 -2.01 16.52
N LEU A 82 -3.05 -2.44 15.59
CA LEU A 82 -3.86 -1.54 14.76
C LEU A 82 -5.01 -0.89 15.53
N THR A 83 -5.56 -1.57 16.54
CA THR A 83 -6.70 -1.07 17.33
C THR A 83 -6.29 -0.32 18.60
N ASN A 84 -5.09 -0.57 19.11
CA ASN A 84 -4.55 0.04 20.33
C ASN A 84 -3.19 0.70 20.07
N PRO A 85 -3.14 1.82 19.32
CA PRO A 85 -1.89 2.46 18.91
C PRO A 85 -1.01 2.99 20.07
N ASN A 86 -1.54 3.07 21.29
CA ASN A 86 -0.80 3.49 22.50
C ASN A 86 -0.27 2.32 23.33
N THR A 87 -0.52 1.07 22.91
CA THR A 87 0.07 -0.09 23.58
C THR A 87 1.43 -0.30 22.94
N ASP A 88 2.50 -0.15 23.73
CA ASP A 88 3.86 -0.59 23.37
C ASP A 88 3.81 -2.10 23.12
N ALA A 89 3.42 -2.48 21.90
CA ALA A 89 3.45 -3.84 21.43
C ALA A 89 4.93 -4.20 21.29
N ALA A 90 5.41 -5.03 22.21
CA ALA A 90 6.75 -5.62 22.16
C ALA A 90 7.07 -6.04 20.72
N GLU A 91 8.22 -5.56 20.22
CA GLU A 91 8.72 -5.76 18.85
C GLU A 91 8.40 -7.16 18.31
N SER A 92 7.28 -7.26 17.60
CA SER A 92 6.91 -8.45 16.86
C SER A 92 6.94 -8.05 15.39
N GLY A 93 8.11 -8.27 14.79
CA GLY A 93 8.33 -8.35 13.35
C GLY A 93 7.95 -7.11 12.55
N ASP A 94 8.95 -6.26 12.30
CA ASP A 94 9.01 -5.39 11.11
C ASP A 94 8.90 -6.25 9.84
N GLU A 95 7.69 -6.66 9.45
CA GLU A 95 7.42 -7.02 8.06
C GLU A 95 7.41 -5.72 7.28
N ARG A 96 8.61 -5.31 6.87
CA ARG A 96 8.84 -4.29 5.84
C ARG A 96 7.82 -4.49 4.74
N THR A 97 6.86 -3.57 4.66
CA THR A 97 6.13 -3.33 3.44
C THR A 97 7.18 -3.06 2.39
N VAL A 98 7.44 -4.05 1.52
CA VAL A 98 8.23 -3.84 0.30
C VAL A 98 7.41 -2.87 -0.53
N GLU A 99 7.72 -1.59 -0.34
CA GLU A 99 7.34 -0.51 -1.25
C GLU A 99 7.93 -0.91 -2.60
N LYS A 100 7.08 -1.50 -3.46
CA LYS A 100 7.34 -1.54 -4.88
C LYS A 100 7.39 -0.09 -5.32
N VAL A 101 8.60 0.45 -5.40
CA VAL A 101 8.90 1.58 -6.24
C VAL A 101 8.54 1.14 -7.65
N ASP A 102 7.37 1.55 -8.12
CA ASP A 102 7.03 1.57 -9.54
C ASP A 102 8.01 2.59 -10.15
N GLU A 103 9.13 2.09 -10.65
CA GLU A 103 10.03 2.86 -11.49
C GLU A 103 9.25 3.32 -12.72
N GLU A 104 9.12 4.65 -12.85
CA GLU A 104 8.53 5.32 -13.99
C GLU A 104 9.18 4.85 -15.30
N ALA A 105 8.50 3.95 -16.02
CA ALA A 105 8.73 3.75 -17.44
C ALA A 105 7.75 4.66 -18.20
N THR A 106 8.12 5.92 -18.37
CA THR A 106 7.49 6.82 -19.34
C THR A 106 7.80 6.30 -20.75
N THR A 107 7.00 5.35 -21.25
CA THR A 107 7.01 4.97 -22.67
C THR A 107 6.14 5.97 -23.44
N ALA A 108 6.79 7.03 -23.94
CA ALA A 108 6.19 7.91 -24.93
C ALA A 108 6.39 7.31 -26.34
N GLU A 109 5.26 7.24 -27.03
CA GLU A 109 4.94 6.95 -28.43
C GLU A 109 5.99 7.19 -29.54
N GLU A 110 5.98 6.22 -30.48
CA GLU A 110 5.93 6.41 -31.96
C GLU A 110 7.23 6.64 -32.77
N LEU A 111 7.56 5.65 -33.62
CA LEU A 111 8.38 5.69 -34.86
C LEU A 111 7.84 6.74 -35.87
N PRO A 112 8.42 7.05 -37.05
CA PRO A 112 9.49 6.39 -37.85
C PRO A 112 10.60 7.40 -38.25
N ASP A 113 11.65 7.13 -39.02
CA ASP A 113 11.71 6.74 -40.44
C ASP A 113 13.19 6.56 -40.84
N ASP A 114 13.42 5.69 -41.82
CA ASP A 114 14.69 5.37 -42.49
C ASP A 114 15.34 6.62 -43.15
N PRO A 115 16.68 6.71 -43.27
CA PRO A 115 17.24 6.44 -44.60
C PRO A 115 18.62 5.75 -44.60
N ALA A 116 18.67 4.63 -45.34
CA ALA A 116 19.57 4.29 -46.43
C ALA A 116 20.98 4.92 -46.40
N GLN A 117 22.02 4.07 -46.33
CA GLN A 117 23.14 3.93 -47.30
C GLN A 117 23.83 2.58 -46.98
N GLU A 118 23.67 1.54 -47.81
CA GLU A 118 24.62 1.17 -48.86
C GLU A 118 26.09 1.16 -48.39
N GLU A 119 26.61 0.00 -48.01
CA GLU A 119 27.89 -0.48 -48.54
C GLU A 119 27.84 -2.00 -48.77
N GLU A 120 27.99 -2.28 -50.04
CA GLU A 120 28.13 -3.54 -50.75
C GLU A 120 29.52 -4.13 -50.48
N THR A 121 29.59 -5.37 -49.99
CA THR A 121 30.69 -6.26 -50.35
C THR A 121 30.10 -7.61 -50.72
N GLU A 122 30.08 -7.85 -52.04
CA GLU A 122 29.79 -9.14 -52.68
C GLU A 122 30.88 -10.19 -52.39
N ASP A 123 30.53 -11.42 -52.78
CA ASP A 123 31.41 -12.53 -53.20
C ASP A 123 31.91 -13.49 -52.08
N GLN A 124 31.72 -14.82 -52.11
CA GLN A 124 31.35 -15.83 -53.12
C GLN A 124 30.66 -17.04 -52.40
N GLU A 125 29.58 -17.63 -52.94
CA GLU A 125 29.56 -18.84 -53.81
C GLU A 125 30.12 -20.11 -53.09
N THR A 126 29.45 -21.26 -52.95
CA THR A 126 28.72 -22.11 -53.92
C THR A 126 28.00 -23.22 -53.11
N ALA A 127 26.75 -23.54 -53.42
CA ALA A 127 26.28 -24.77 -54.11
C ALA A 127 26.51 -26.10 -53.35
#